data_AF-A0A6D0L8R7-F1
#
_entry.id   AF-A0A6D0L8R7-F1
#
_cell.length_a   1.000
_cell.length_b   1.000
_cell.length_c   1.000
_cell.angle_alpha   90.00
_cell.angle_beta   90.00
_cell.angle_gamma   90.00
#
_symmetry.space_group_name_H-M   'P 1'
#
loop_
_entity.id
_entity.type
_entity.pdbx_description
1 polymer ?
#
loop_
_entity_poly.entity_id
_entity_poly.type
_entity_poly.pdbx_seq_one_letter_code
_entity_poly.pdbx_strand_id
1 'polypeptide(L)'
;LPGETDLALPGPLPFILSRTYSSYRTRTPAPVGVFGPGWKAPSDIRLQLRDDALVLNDNGGRSIHFEPLLPGEAVYSRSESMWLVRGGKAAQPDGHTLARLWGALPPDIRLSPHLYLATNSA
;
A
#
# COMPACT_ATOMS: atom_id res chain seq x y z
N LEU A 1 -2.93 -6.64 18.66
CA LEU A 1 -3.79 -5.54 19.15
C LEU A 1 -3.81 -4.48 18.06
N PRO A 2 -4.96 -3.87 17.72
CA PRO A 2 -4.93 -2.66 16.90
C PRO A 2 -4.03 -1.63 17.58
N GLY A 3 -3.28 -0.85 16.80
CA GLY A 3 -2.35 0.14 17.34
C GLY A 3 -3.06 1.10 18.27
N GLU A 4 -2.59 1.20 19.51
CA GLU A 4 -3.11 2.20 20.44
C GLU A 4 -2.80 3.60 19.90
N THR A 5 -3.75 4.52 20.06
CA THR A 5 -3.54 5.92 19.71
C THR A 5 -2.59 6.53 20.73
N ASP A 6 -1.38 6.90 20.29
CA ASP A 6 -0.38 7.55 21.15
C ASP A 6 -0.79 9.01 21.42
N LEU A 7 -1.25 9.72 20.39
CA LEU A 7 -1.62 11.14 20.46
C LEU A 7 -2.71 11.48 19.44
N ALA A 8 -3.68 12.29 19.85
CA ALA A 8 -4.69 12.86 18.96
C ALA A 8 -4.81 14.37 19.20
N LEU A 9 -4.61 15.16 18.15
CA LEU A 9 -4.86 16.60 18.16
C LEU A 9 -6.20 16.88 17.46
N PRO A 10 -7.20 17.43 18.16
CA PRO A 10 -8.50 17.71 17.57
C PRO A 10 -8.43 18.91 16.60
N GLY A 11 -9.31 18.91 15.61
CA GLY A 11 -9.45 19.99 14.63
C GLY A 11 -10.34 19.56 13.46
N PRO A 12 -10.64 20.47 12.51
CA PRO A 12 -11.41 20.13 11.31
C PRO A 12 -10.76 19.02 10.46
N LEU A 13 -9.43 18.90 10.54
CA LEU A 13 -8.67 17.74 10.07
C LEU A 13 -7.83 17.23 11.25
N PRO A 14 -8.30 16.19 11.98
CA PRO A 14 -7.60 15.70 13.16
C PRO A 14 -6.26 15.07 12.80
N PHE A 15 -5.24 15.31 13.63
CA PHE A 15 -3.96 14.62 13.53
C PHE A 15 -3.93 13.49 14.56
N ILE A 16 -3.70 12.26 14.11
CA ILE A 16 -3.63 11.08 14.96
C ILE A 16 -2.29 10.40 14.73
N LEU A 17 -1.53 10.25 15.81
CA LEU A 17 -0.34 9.41 15.84
C LEU A 17 -0.67 8.11 16.57
N SER A 18 -0.36 7.00 15.92
CA SER A 18 -0.51 5.66 16.47
C SER A 18 0.64 4.79 16.02
N ARG A 19 1.05 3.90 16.91
CA ARG A 19 2.12 2.94 16.67
C ARG A 19 1.74 1.58 17.21
N THR A 20 2.30 0.55 16.60
CA THR A 20 2.16 -0.83 17.05
C THR A 20 3.53 -1.45 17.21
N TYR A 21 3.73 -2.18 18.30
CA TYR A 21 4.93 -2.97 18.51
C TYR A 21 4.69 -4.43 18.08
N SER A 22 5.66 -4.99 17.35
CA SER A 22 5.70 -6.41 17.01
C SER A 22 7.10 -6.97 17.22
N SER A 23 7.21 -8.00 18.06
CA SER A 23 8.41 -8.81 18.20
C SER A 23 8.54 -9.89 17.11
N TYR A 24 7.51 -10.03 16.26
CA TYR A 24 7.47 -11.07 15.24
C TYR A 24 8.53 -10.81 14.17
N ARG A 25 9.49 -11.73 14.07
CA ARG A 25 10.50 -11.73 13.01
C ARG A 25 9.98 -12.53 11.82
N THR A 26 9.55 -11.83 10.78
CA THR A 26 9.36 -12.45 9.46
C THR A 26 10.73 -12.72 8.83
N ARG A 27 10.77 -13.65 7.86
CA ARG A 27 11.99 -13.93 7.08
C ARG A 27 12.48 -12.69 6.30
N THR A 28 11.54 -11.83 5.89
CA THR A 28 11.79 -10.58 5.16
C THR A 28 11.06 -9.41 5.86
N PRO A 29 11.60 -8.88 6.97
CA PRO A 29 10.92 -7.83 7.73
C PRO A 29 10.83 -6.54 6.91
N ALA A 30 9.73 -5.80 7.08
CA ALA A 30 9.65 -4.45 6.57
C ALA A 30 10.74 -3.60 7.23
N PRO A 31 11.39 -2.68 6.50
CA PRO A 31 12.52 -1.94 7.06
C PRO A 31 12.15 -1.11 8.30
N VAL A 32 13.17 -0.75 9.07
CA VAL A 32 13.00 -0.02 10.33
C VAL A 32 12.36 1.34 10.06
N GLY A 33 11.24 1.60 10.73
CA GLY A 33 10.51 2.85 10.65
C GLY A 33 11.09 3.92 11.58
N VAL A 34 10.47 5.09 11.60
CA VAL A 34 10.97 6.25 12.37
C VAL A 34 11.06 6.01 13.89
N PHE A 35 10.28 5.06 14.42
CA PHE A 35 10.23 4.74 15.85
C PHE A 35 11.18 3.62 16.29
N GLY A 36 12.07 3.17 15.40
CA GLY A 36 13.08 2.16 15.72
C GLY A 36 12.62 0.71 15.56
N PRO A 37 13.50 -0.27 15.87
CA PRO A 37 13.22 -1.69 15.63
C PRO A 37 11.97 -2.20 16.36
N GLY A 38 11.14 -2.98 15.67
CA GLY A 38 9.91 -3.57 16.21
C GLY A 38 8.71 -2.63 16.26
N TRP A 39 8.91 -1.31 16.12
CA TRP A 39 7.82 -0.33 16.05
C TRP A 39 7.37 -0.08 14.61
N LYS A 40 6.05 0.06 14.42
CA LYS A 40 5.41 0.39 13.14
C LYS A 40 4.38 1.49 13.32
N ALA A 41 4.34 2.41 12.37
CA ALA A 41 3.33 3.45 12.25
C ALA A 41 2.62 3.35 10.89
N PRO A 42 1.40 3.90 10.75
CA PRO A 42 0.72 3.97 9.45
C PRO A 42 1.56 4.65 8.35
N SER A 43 2.40 5.62 8.72
CA SER A 43 3.33 6.30 7.81
C SER A 43 4.46 5.41 7.28
N ASP A 44 4.69 4.24 7.87
CA ASP A 44 5.73 3.30 7.42
C ASP A 44 5.25 2.45 6.22
N ILE A 45 3.96 2.52 5.85
CA ILE A 45 3.44 1.88 4.63
C ILE A 45 4.16 2.47 3.41
N ARG A 46 4.73 1.60 2.59
CA ARG A 46 5.45 2.02 1.38
C ARG A 46 5.55 0.91 0.34
N LEU A 47 5.79 1.32 -0.89
CA LEU A 47 6.10 0.44 -2.00
C LEU A 47 7.57 0.60 -2.41
N GLN A 48 8.33 -0.49 -2.43
CA GLN A 48 9.71 -0.52 -2.92
C GLN A 48 9.74 -1.10 -4.33
N LEU A 49 10.31 -0.33 -5.26
CA LEU A 49 10.61 -0.80 -6.61
C LEU A 49 12.05 -1.31 -6.62
N ARG A 50 12.24 -2.55 -7.06
CA ARG A 50 13.54 -3.18 -7.30
C ARG A 50 13.58 -3.68 -8.74
N ASP A 51 14.78 -4.01 -9.22
CA ASP A 51 14.96 -4.46 -10.60
C ASP A 51 14.19 -5.76 -10.90
N ASP A 52 14.07 -6.63 -9.89
CA ASP A 52 13.47 -7.97 -9.99
C ASP A 52 12.19 -8.14 -9.17
N ALA A 53 11.77 -7.13 -8.40
CA ALA A 53 10.64 -7.27 -7.48
C ALA A 53 9.94 -5.94 -7.15
N LEU A 54 8.66 -6.06 -6.82
CA LEU A 54 7.87 -5.00 -6.22
C LEU A 54 7.48 -5.43 -4.80
N VAL A 55 7.84 -4.64 -3.78
CA VAL A 55 7.63 -5.01 -2.37
C VAL A 55 6.76 -3.98 -1.66
N LEU A 56 5.55 -4.40 -1.26
CA LEU A 56 4.67 -3.60 -0.41
C LEU A 56 4.99 -3.88 1.06
N ASN A 57 5.40 -2.84 1.79
CA ASN A 57 5.45 -2.87 3.25
C ASN A 57 4.13 -2.34 3.80
N ASP A 58 3.44 -3.17 4.58
CA ASP A 58 2.19 -2.77 5.21
C ASP A 58 2.39 -2.23 6.63
N ASN A 59 1.30 -1.76 7.25
CA ASN A 59 1.30 -1.26 8.61
C ASN A 59 1.49 -2.34 9.68
N GLY A 60 1.39 -3.63 9.31
CA GLY A 60 1.70 -4.77 10.17
C GLY A 60 3.20 -5.10 10.22
N GLY A 61 4.02 -4.38 9.45
CA GLY A 61 5.45 -4.64 9.36
C GLY A 61 5.81 -5.83 8.47
N ARG A 62 4.87 -6.31 7.66
CA ARG A 62 5.09 -7.40 6.70
C ARG A 62 5.71 -6.83 5.41
N SER A 63 6.43 -7.68 4.68
CA SER A 63 6.84 -7.42 3.30
C SER A 63 6.07 -8.37 2.39
N ILE A 64 5.25 -7.81 1.52
CA ILE A 64 4.45 -8.55 0.54
C ILE A 64 5.14 -8.38 -0.81
N HIS A 65 5.49 -9.49 -1.44
CA HIS A 65 6.25 -9.51 -2.68
C HIS A 65 5.33 -9.73 -3.88
N PHE A 66 5.57 -8.96 -4.93
CA PHE A 66 4.92 -9.07 -6.23
C PHE A 66 5.97 -9.07 -7.33
N GLU A 67 5.63 -9.66 -8.47
CA GLU A 67 6.36 -9.42 -9.71
C GLU A 67 6.29 -7.94 -10.09
N PRO A 68 7.32 -7.38 -10.75
CA PRO A 68 7.26 -6.03 -11.28
C PRO A 68 6.09 -5.86 -12.27
N LEU A 69 5.30 -4.80 -12.07
CA LEU A 69 4.21 -4.45 -12.97
C LEU A 69 4.70 -3.46 -14.04
N LEU A 70 4.36 -3.70 -15.30
CA LEU A 70 4.49 -2.71 -16.37
C LEU A 70 3.42 -1.61 -16.21
N PRO A 71 3.62 -0.42 -16.81
CA PRO A 71 2.62 0.64 -16.78
C PRO A 71 1.26 0.16 -17.28
N GLY A 72 0.21 0.42 -16.50
CA GLY A 72 -1.17 0.01 -16.79
C GLY A 72 -1.54 -1.42 -16.37
N GLU A 73 -0.61 -2.22 -15.83
CA GLU A 73 -0.89 -3.57 -15.36
C GLU A 73 -1.50 -3.58 -13.95
N ALA A 74 -2.24 -4.66 -13.69
CA ALA A 74 -2.87 -4.94 -12.41
C ALA A 74 -2.65 -6.41 -12.03
N VAL A 75 -2.46 -6.66 -10.73
CA VAL A 75 -2.37 -8.01 -10.17
C VAL A 75 -3.27 -8.13 -8.95
N TYR A 76 -3.95 -9.26 -8.81
CA TYR A 76 -4.70 -9.62 -7.61
C TYR A 76 -3.92 -10.64 -6.80
N SER A 77 -3.59 -10.27 -5.55
CA SER A 77 -3.07 -11.24 -4.58
C SER A 77 -4.22 -11.91 -3.86
N ARG A 78 -4.39 -13.22 -4.08
CA ARG A 78 -5.39 -14.03 -3.37
C ARG A 78 -5.09 -14.16 -1.88
N SER A 79 -3.81 -14.31 -1.50
CA SER A 79 -3.41 -14.48 -0.10
C SER A 79 -3.64 -13.20 0.72
N GLU A 80 -3.44 -12.05 0.09
CA GLU A 80 -3.63 -10.74 0.73
C GLU A 80 -5.03 -10.16 0.47
N SER A 81 -5.85 -10.81 -0.36
CA SER A 81 -7.19 -10.36 -0.77
C SER A 81 -7.21 -8.90 -1.23
N MET A 82 -6.25 -8.54 -2.07
CA MET A 82 -6.09 -7.16 -2.56
C MET A 82 -5.55 -7.11 -3.99
N TRP A 83 -5.82 -5.99 -4.64
CA TRP A 83 -5.25 -5.60 -5.92
C TRP A 83 -4.10 -4.62 -5.74
N LEU A 84 -3.09 -4.78 -6.60
CA LEU A 84 -2.05 -3.79 -6.84
C LEU A 84 -2.07 -3.41 -8.33
N VAL A 85 -2.22 -2.13 -8.62
CA VAL A 85 -2.35 -1.61 -9.99
C VAL A 85 -1.31 -0.53 -10.20
N ARG A 86 -0.56 -0.60 -11.31
CA ARG A 86 0.33 0.47 -11.74
C ARG A 86 -0.41 1.39 -12.70
N GLY A 87 -0.29 2.70 -12.49
CA GLY A 87 -0.78 3.69 -13.45
C GLY A 87 -0.07 3.61 -14.80
N GLY A 88 -0.51 4.43 -15.74
CA GLY A 88 -0.11 4.35 -17.16
C GLY A 88 -1.24 3.94 -18.10
N LYS A 89 -2.49 3.91 -17.62
CA LYS A 89 -3.65 3.55 -18.45
C LYS A 89 -4.88 4.38 -18.09
N ALA A 90 -5.54 4.91 -19.13
CA ALA A 90 -6.72 5.75 -18.96
C ALA A 90 -7.91 4.99 -18.35
N ALA A 91 -8.17 3.76 -18.76
CA ALA A 91 -9.32 2.99 -18.27
C ALA A 91 -8.94 1.52 -18.08
N GLN A 92 -9.55 0.85 -17.11
CA GLN A 92 -9.48 -0.60 -17.04
C GLN A 92 -10.37 -1.21 -18.14
N PRO A 93 -10.08 -2.46 -18.59
CA PRO A 93 -10.95 -3.15 -19.54
C PRO A 93 -12.39 -3.24 -19.03
N ASP A 94 -13.35 -3.32 -19.96
CA ASP A 94 -14.75 -3.54 -19.61
C ASP A 94 -14.91 -4.84 -18.81
N GLY A 95 -15.74 -4.79 -17.77
CA GLY A 95 -15.95 -5.91 -16.85
C GLY A 95 -14.81 -6.16 -15.86
N HIS A 96 -13.71 -5.41 -15.91
CA HIS A 96 -12.68 -5.49 -14.88
C HIS A 96 -13.24 -5.02 -13.54
N THR A 97 -12.97 -5.78 -12.46
CA THR A 97 -13.48 -5.51 -11.11
C THR A 97 -13.24 -4.06 -10.68
N LEU A 98 -12.02 -3.55 -10.90
CA LEU A 98 -11.64 -2.19 -10.52
C LEU A 98 -12.06 -1.09 -11.50
N ALA A 99 -12.83 -1.37 -12.55
CA ALA A 99 -13.13 -0.37 -13.59
C ALA A 99 -13.78 0.90 -13.04
N ARG A 100 -14.75 0.74 -12.11
CA ARG A 100 -15.43 1.87 -11.48
C ARG A 100 -14.50 2.68 -10.58
N LEU A 101 -13.75 1.99 -9.72
CA LEU A 101 -12.80 2.64 -8.81
C LEU A 101 -11.70 3.37 -9.59
N TRP A 102 -11.14 2.73 -10.61
CA TRP A 102 -10.11 3.33 -11.46
C TRP A 102 -10.65 4.56 -12.17
N GLY A 103 -11.83 4.47 -12.80
CA GLY A 103 -12.46 5.59 -13.51
C GLY A 103 -12.75 6.82 -12.63
N ALA A 104 -12.92 6.63 -11.32
CA ALA A 104 -13.11 7.73 -10.38
C ALA A 104 -11.81 8.48 -10.01
N LEU A 105 -10.64 7.90 -10.32
CA LEU A 105 -9.36 8.56 -10.05
C LEU A 105 -9.11 9.71 -11.04
N PRO A 106 -8.51 10.82 -10.56
CA PRO A 106 -8.00 11.88 -11.42
C PRO A 106 -7.10 11.37 -12.57
N PRO A 107 -7.15 11.99 -13.76
CA PRO A 107 -6.36 11.53 -14.92
C PRO A 107 -4.84 11.48 -14.66
N ASP A 108 -4.30 12.42 -13.92
CA ASP A 108 -2.88 12.49 -13.53
C ASP A 108 -2.46 11.27 -12.69
N ILE A 109 -3.34 10.76 -11.82
CA ILE A 109 -3.10 9.52 -11.08
C ILE A 109 -3.14 8.32 -12.01
N ARG A 110 -4.17 8.22 -12.86
CA ARG A 110 -4.36 7.06 -13.76
C ARG A 110 -3.28 6.92 -14.81
N LEU A 111 -2.85 8.04 -15.39
CA LEU A 111 -1.92 8.08 -16.51
C LEU A 111 -0.45 8.06 -16.07
N SER A 112 -0.15 8.33 -14.80
CA SER A 112 1.22 8.30 -14.29
C SER A 112 1.76 6.87 -14.16
N PRO A 113 2.86 6.51 -14.85
CA PRO A 113 3.49 5.20 -14.70
C PRO A 113 4.27 5.05 -13.38
N HIS A 114 4.31 6.09 -12.55
CA HIS A 114 5.03 6.09 -11.27
C HIS A 114 4.11 5.94 -10.07
N LEU A 115 2.80 6.03 -10.28
CA LEU A 115 1.81 5.87 -9.21
C LEU A 115 1.24 4.46 -9.21
N TYR A 116 0.96 3.97 -8.00
CA TYR A 116 0.40 2.67 -7.77
C TYR A 116 -0.83 2.79 -6.87
N LEU A 117 -1.87 2.02 -7.19
CA LEU A 117 -3.05 1.85 -6.36
C LEU A 117 -3.00 0.47 -5.72
N ALA A 118 -2.99 0.44 -4.39
CA ALA A 118 -3.21 -0.76 -3.58
C ALA A 118 -4.62 -0.69 -2.99
N THR A 119 -5.48 -1.67 -3.29
CA THR A 119 -6.87 -1.67 -2.82
C THR A 119 -7.38 -3.07 -2.52
N ASN A 120 -8.05 -3.24 -1.39
CA ASN A 120 -8.86 -4.43 -1.08
C ASN A 120 -10.35 -4.19 -1.40
N SER A 121 -10.70 -2.99 -1.87
CA SER A 121 -12.04 -2.60 -2.24
C SER A 121 -12.18 -2.76 -3.76
N ALA A 122 -12.94 -3.78 -4.14
CA ALA A 122 -13.40 -4.05 -5.50
C ALA A 122 -14.59 -3.15 -5.86
#